data_AF-A0A7L2LCT9-F1
#
_entry.id   AF-A0A7L2LCT9-F1
#
_cell.length_a   1.000
_cell.length_b   1.000
_cell.length_c   1.000
_cell.angle_alpha   90.00
_cell.angle_beta   90.00
_cell.angle_gamma   90.00
#
_symmetry.space_group_name_H-M   'P 1'
#
loop_
_entity.id
_entity.type
_entity.pdbx_description
1 polymer ?
#
loop_
_entity_poly.entity_id
_entity_poly.type
_entity_poly.pdbx_seq_one_letter_code
_entity_poly.pdbx_strand_id
1 'polypeptide(L)'
;QVTFYEDKNFLGRYYECDSDCPDFHNYLSRCNSIRVDGGTWVAYERPNYAGNMYVLTHGEYPDYHHWMGLNDRLGSCKYIQIPSGGRGHIQVFEKGDFGGQMFEATEDCPSIMEEWHMREVHACRVLEGVWVFYEHPNYRGRQYVLPKGEYRKPVEWGAASPAVQSFRSISE
;
A
#
# COMPACT_ATOMS: atom_id res chain seq x y z
N GLN A 1 7.95 -10.28 -10.93
CA GLN A 1 7.25 -11.56 -10.65
C GLN A 1 7.04 -11.65 -9.14
N VAL A 2 5.91 -12.23 -8.73
CA VAL A 2 5.58 -12.50 -7.33
C VAL A 2 5.07 -13.94 -7.20
N THR A 3 5.45 -14.62 -6.13
CA THR A 3 5.02 -15.99 -5.82
C THR A 3 4.37 -16.03 -4.45
N PHE A 4 3.13 -16.52 -4.40
CA PHE A 4 2.34 -16.70 -3.18
C PHE A 4 2.32 -18.17 -2.78
N TYR A 5 2.47 -18.47 -1.49
CA TYR A 5 2.56 -19.83 -0.95
C TYR A 5 1.49 -20.07 0.11
N GLU A 6 0.82 -21.23 0.10
CA GLU A 6 -0.23 -21.56 1.08
C GLU A 6 0.30 -21.67 2.51
N ASP A 7 1.54 -22.12 2.69
CA ASP A 7 2.15 -22.34 4.00
C ASP A 7 3.29 -21.33 4.27
N LYS A 8 3.76 -21.28 5.52
CA LYS A 8 4.88 -20.43 5.93
C LYS A 8 6.20 -20.92 5.35
N ASN A 9 7.18 -20.02 5.27
CA ASN A 9 8.55 -20.32 4.83
C ASN A 9 8.63 -20.92 3.41
N PHE A 10 7.75 -20.46 2.51
CA PHE A 10 7.76 -20.79 1.08
C PHE A 10 7.48 -22.26 0.78
N LEU A 11 6.60 -22.86 1.58
CA LEU A 11 6.20 -24.27 1.50
C LEU A 11 4.75 -24.41 1.00
N GLY A 12 4.38 -25.65 0.69
CA GLY A 12 3.03 -26.01 0.26
C GLY A 12 2.77 -25.69 -1.22
N ARG A 13 1.48 -25.60 -1.57
CA ARG A 13 1.07 -25.17 -2.92
C ARG A 13 1.43 -23.70 -3.11
N TYR A 14 1.81 -23.35 -4.33
CA TYR A 14 2.14 -21.97 -4.69
C TYR A 14 1.41 -21.53 -5.97
N TYR A 15 1.29 -20.22 -6.11
CA TYR A 15 0.81 -19.56 -7.32
C TYR A 15 1.80 -18.44 -7.68
N GLU A 16 2.33 -18.51 -8.90
CA GLU A 16 3.24 -17.53 -9.46
C GLU A 16 2.47 -16.57 -10.35
N CYS A 17 2.78 -15.27 -10.24
CA CYS A 17 2.10 -14.21 -10.95
C CYS A 17 3.11 -13.21 -11.54
N ASP A 18 2.92 -12.86 -12.81
CA ASP A 18 3.75 -11.92 -13.57
C ASP A 18 2.98 -10.67 -14.04
N SER A 19 1.66 -10.66 -13.83
CA SER A 19 0.73 -9.60 -14.23
C SER A 19 -0.36 -9.40 -13.16
N ASP A 20 -1.24 -8.42 -13.36
CA ASP A 20 -2.40 -8.20 -12.48
C ASP A 20 -3.29 -9.45 -12.45
N CYS A 21 -3.67 -9.90 -11.26
CA CYS A 21 -4.55 -11.04 -11.06
C CYS A 21 -5.77 -10.64 -10.21
N PRO A 22 -6.99 -10.57 -10.79
CA PRO A 22 -8.18 -10.16 -10.07
C PRO A 22 -8.76 -11.25 -9.16
N ASP A 23 -8.43 -12.52 -9.37
CA ASP A 23 -8.84 -13.60 -8.48
C ASP A 23 -7.91 -14.82 -8.61
N PHE A 24 -7.24 -15.19 -7.51
CA PHE A 24 -6.42 -16.40 -7.45
C PHE A 24 -6.93 -17.44 -6.43
N HIS A 25 -8.18 -17.35 -5.96
CA HIS A 25 -8.74 -18.35 -5.03
C HIS A 25 -8.82 -19.77 -5.60
N ASN A 26 -8.94 -19.90 -6.92
CA ASN A 26 -8.90 -21.22 -7.59
C ASN A 26 -7.51 -21.87 -7.53
N TYR A 27 -6.47 -21.06 -7.31
CA TYR A 27 -5.08 -21.52 -7.22
C TYR A 27 -4.61 -21.68 -5.77
N LEU A 28 -5.07 -20.82 -4.86
CA LEU A 28 -4.68 -20.84 -3.45
C LEU A 28 -5.90 -20.64 -2.55
N SER A 29 -6.03 -21.48 -1.52
CA SER A 29 -7.08 -21.34 -0.50
C SER A 29 -6.72 -20.36 0.62
N ARG A 30 -5.42 -20.07 0.77
CA ARG A 30 -4.80 -19.16 1.74
C ARG A 30 -3.40 -18.77 1.26
N CYS A 31 -2.79 -17.77 1.89
CA CYS A 31 -1.43 -17.34 1.62
C CYS A 31 -0.69 -17.01 2.92
N ASN A 32 0.31 -17.82 3.26
CA ASN A 32 1.10 -17.66 4.48
C ASN A 32 2.54 -17.23 4.22
N SER A 33 3.06 -17.27 3.00
CA SER A 33 4.35 -16.65 2.69
C SER A 33 4.42 -16.18 1.24
N ILE A 34 5.28 -15.21 0.95
CA ILE A 34 5.38 -14.56 -0.37
C ILE A 34 6.84 -14.32 -0.73
N ARG A 35 7.19 -14.53 -2.00
CA ARG A 35 8.45 -14.05 -2.59
C ARG A 35 8.16 -13.04 -3.68
N VAL A 36 8.86 -11.90 -3.66
CA VAL A 36 8.80 -10.89 -4.72
C VAL A 36 10.17 -10.84 -5.37
N ASP A 37 10.29 -11.48 -6.53
CA ASP A 37 11.54 -11.55 -7.29
C ASP A 37 11.79 -10.28 -8.11
N GLY A 38 10.74 -9.48 -8.37
CA GLY A 38 10.92 -8.21 -9.05
C GLY A 38 9.66 -7.37 -9.15
N GLY A 39 9.87 -6.06 -9.13
CA GLY A 39 8.83 -5.03 -9.14
C GLY A 39 8.24 -4.79 -7.75
N THR A 40 7.31 -3.84 -7.68
CA THR A 40 6.45 -3.61 -6.52
C THR A 40 5.03 -4.09 -6.80
N TRP A 41 4.44 -4.77 -5.83
CA TRP A 41 3.12 -5.37 -5.92
C TRP A 41 2.20 -4.86 -4.82
N VAL A 42 0.90 -4.87 -5.08
CA VAL A 42 -0.14 -4.76 -4.05
C VAL A 42 -0.92 -6.05 -4.01
N ALA A 43 -0.95 -6.71 -2.86
CA ALA A 43 -1.86 -7.81 -2.62
C ALA A 43 -3.10 -7.32 -1.87
N TYR A 44 -4.26 -7.87 -2.19
CA TYR A 44 -5.54 -7.53 -1.59
C TYR A 44 -6.15 -8.75 -0.91
N GLU A 45 -6.78 -8.53 0.23
CA GLU A 45 -7.41 -9.59 1.04
C GLU A 45 -8.48 -10.37 0.27
N ARG A 46 -9.24 -9.71 -0.62
CA ARG A 46 -10.36 -10.30 -1.36
C ARG A 46 -10.15 -10.23 -2.88
N PRO A 47 -10.93 -11.00 -3.67
CA PRO A 47 -10.95 -10.86 -5.12
C PRO A 47 -11.33 -9.45 -5.57
N ASN A 48 -11.01 -9.13 -6.81
CA ASN A 48 -11.32 -7.87 -7.48
C ASN A 48 -10.78 -6.64 -6.75
N TYR A 49 -9.56 -6.76 -6.19
CA TYR A 49 -8.81 -5.67 -5.57
C TYR A 49 -9.52 -5.02 -4.39
N ALA A 50 -10.19 -5.85 -3.58
CA ALA A 50 -11.04 -5.41 -2.49
C ALA A 50 -10.49 -5.83 -1.11
N GLY A 51 -10.92 -5.11 -0.09
CA GLY A 51 -10.50 -5.36 1.30
C GLY A 51 -9.21 -4.66 1.65
N ASN A 52 -8.52 -5.17 2.67
CA ASN A 52 -7.23 -4.62 3.06
C ASN A 52 -6.22 -4.84 1.93
N MET A 53 -5.37 -3.84 1.69
CA MET A 53 -4.29 -3.91 0.72
C MET A 53 -2.94 -3.88 1.42
N TYR A 54 -1.95 -4.55 0.82
CA TYR A 54 -0.61 -4.73 1.37
C TYR A 54 0.43 -4.50 0.29
N VAL A 55 1.33 -3.53 0.51
CA VAL A 55 2.42 -3.23 -0.41
C VAL A 55 3.56 -4.21 -0.20
N LEU A 56 3.99 -4.84 -1.29
CA LEU A 56 5.02 -5.85 -1.35
C LEU A 56 6.14 -5.37 -2.27
N THR A 57 7.31 -5.11 -1.71
CA THR A 57 8.52 -4.74 -2.45
C THR A 57 9.37 -5.98 -2.69
N HIS A 58 10.41 -5.88 -3.52
CA HIS A 58 11.37 -6.96 -3.71
C HIS A 58 11.87 -7.53 -2.37
N GLY A 59 11.79 -8.85 -2.22
CA GLY A 59 12.22 -9.55 -1.00
C GLY A 59 11.41 -10.80 -0.68
N GLU A 60 11.73 -11.37 0.48
CA GLU A 60 11.12 -12.58 1.01
C GLU A 60 10.27 -12.28 2.25
N TYR A 61 9.05 -12.82 2.27
CA TYR A 61 8.09 -12.65 3.36
C TYR A 61 7.69 -14.03 3.91
N PRO A 62 8.41 -14.56 4.92
CA PRO A 62 8.25 -15.94 5.38
C PRO A 62 6.95 -16.21 6.15
N ASP A 63 6.28 -15.17 6.66
CA ASP A 63 4.95 -15.25 7.24
C ASP A 63 4.12 -13.96 7.00
N TYR A 64 2.81 -14.02 7.21
CA TYR A 64 1.92 -12.90 6.94
C TYR A 64 2.14 -11.63 7.78
N HIS A 65 2.86 -11.72 8.90
CA HIS A 65 3.19 -10.53 9.69
C HIS A 65 4.23 -9.66 8.98
N HIS A 66 5.04 -10.22 8.08
CA HIS A 66 6.09 -9.48 7.36
C HIS A 66 5.53 -8.48 6.35
N TRP A 67 4.32 -8.71 5.81
CA TRP A 67 3.58 -7.72 5.02
C TRP A 67 2.51 -6.99 5.84
N MET A 68 2.51 -7.16 7.16
CA MET A 68 1.51 -6.62 8.09
C MET A 68 0.08 -7.11 7.81
N GLY A 69 -0.05 -8.34 7.31
CA GLY A 69 -1.33 -9.02 7.12
C GLY A 69 -2.09 -9.16 8.44
N LEU A 70 -3.40 -8.93 8.41
CA LEU A 70 -4.27 -9.20 9.55
C LEU A 70 -4.54 -10.70 9.73
N ASN A 71 -4.45 -11.44 8.63
CA ASN A 71 -4.65 -12.88 8.51
C ASN A 71 -3.93 -13.38 7.23
N ASP A 72 -4.08 -14.66 6.92
CA ASP A 72 -3.49 -15.34 5.77
C ASP A 72 -4.40 -15.36 4.52
N ARG A 73 -5.39 -14.47 4.43
CA ARG A 73 -6.28 -14.37 3.27
C ARG A 73 -5.77 -13.31 2.31
N LEU A 74 -5.53 -13.74 1.08
CA LEU A 74 -5.31 -12.87 -0.08
C LEU A 74 -6.10 -13.44 -1.24
N GLY A 75 -6.62 -12.56 -2.09
CA GLY A 75 -7.48 -12.96 -3.20
C GLY A 75 -7.15 -12.36 -4.55
N SER A 76 -6.42 -11.25 -4.58
CA SER A 76 -6.02 -10.58 -5.82
C SER A 76 -4.74 -9.79 -5.65
N CYS A 77 -4.05 -9.48 -6.74
CA CYS A 77 -2.84 -8.68 -6.72
C CYS A 77 -2.69 -7.80 -7.97
N LYS A 78 -1.98 -6.68 -7.83
CA LYS A 78 -1.61 -5.78 -8.92
C LYS A 78 -0.14 -5.47 -8.92
N TYR A 79 0.42 -5.32 -10.12
CA TYR A 79 1.74 -4.74 -10.32
C TYR A 79 1.65 -3.21 -10.26
N ILE A 80 2.50 -2.56 -9.47
CA ILE A 80 2.64 -1.11 -9.47
C ILE A 80 3.80 -0.72 -10.40
N GLN A 81 3.48 0.06 -11.44
CA GLN A 81 4.50 0.75 -12.22
C GLN A 81 5.02 1.95 -11.43
N ILE A 82 6.29 1.89 -11.01
CA ILE A 82 6.97 3.01 -10.35
C ILE A 82 7.70 3.81 -11.43
N PRO A 83 7.37 5.10 -11.65
CA PRO A 83 8.07 5.92 -12.63
C PRO A 83 9.56 6.03 -12.30
N SER A 84 10.43 5.73 -13.26
CA SER A 84 11.88 5.85 -13.08
C SER A 84 12.32 7.31 -13.00
N GLY A 85 13.21 7.65 -12.05
CA GLY A 85 14.03 8.86 -12.10
C GLY A 85 13.50 10.13 -11.40
N GLY A 86 12.52 10.03 -10.49
CA GLY A 86 12.05 11.18 -9.69
C GLY A 86 12.07 10.88 -8.19
N ARG A 87 12.39 11.89 -7.37
CA ARG A 87 12.10 11.83 -5.93
C ARG A 87 10.57 11.93 -5.75
N GLY A 88 10.02 11.19 -4.80
CA GLY A 88 8.60 11.33 -4.46
C GLY A 88 8.30 12.78 -4.06
N HIS A 89 7.12 13.28 -4.41
CA HIS A 89 6.63 14.57 -3.95
C HIS A 89 5.13 14.50 -3.70
N ILE A 90 4.72 14.76 -2.45
CA ILE A 90 3.32 14.73 -2.02
C ILE A 90 2.96 16.01 -1.27
N GLN A 91 1.73 16.47 -1.47
CA GLN A 91 1.07 17.51 -0.67
C GLN A 91 -0.12 16.90 0.05
N VAL A 92 -0.28 17.16 1.34
CA VAL A 92 -1.44 16.76 2.14
C VAL A 92 -2.17 17.98 2.65
N PHE A 93 -3.49 17.85 2.82
CA PHE A 93 -4.38 18.94 3.19
C PHE A 93 -5.25 18.57 4.38
N GLU A 94 -5.42 19.54 5.27
CA GLU A 94 -6.27 19.44 6.47
C GLU A 94 -7.75 19.29 6.12
N LYS A 95 -8.21 19.86 5.01
CA LYS A 95 -9.61 19.80 4.58
C LYS A 95 -9.73 19.16 3.19
N GLY A 96 -10.93 18.66 2.90
CA GLY A 96 -11.28 18.16 1.58
C GLY A 96 -11.13 19.23 0.50
N ASP A 97 -11.13 18.80 -0.77
CA ASP A 97 -11.01 19.68 -1.94
C ASP A 97 -9.79 20.64 -1.89
N PHE A 98 -8.69 20.17 -1.30
CA PHE A 98 -7.42 20.91 -1.17
C PHE A 98 -7.52 22.20 -0.36
N GLY A 99 -8.46 22.25 0.60
CA GLY A 99 -8.64 23.38 1.51
C GLY A 99 -7.86 23.24 2.82
N GLY A 100 -7.88 24.31 3.61
CA GLY A 100 -7.23 24.34 4.93
C GLY A 100 -5.72 24.46 4.83
N GLN A 101 -5.02 24.06 5.89
CA GLN A 101 -3.56 24.04 5.90
C GLN A 101 -3.03 22.95 4.94
N MET A 102 -1.96 23.28 4.22
CA MET A 102 -1.25 22.37 3.32
C MET A 102 0.16 22.12 3.84
N PHE A 103 0.58 20.86 3.78
CA PHE A 103 1.93 20.43 4.09
C PHE A 103 2.48 19.62 2.92
N GLU A 104 3.76 19.80 2.61
CA GLU A 104 4.43 19.10 1.53
C GLU A 104 5.60 18.27 2.06
N ALA A 105 5.84 17.13 1.42
CA ALA A 105 6.94 16.23 1.75
C ALA A 105 7.55 15.63 0.47
N THR A 106 8.86 15.48 0.49
CA THR A 106 9.63 14.70 -0.49
C THR A 106 10.32 13.49 0.13
N GLU A 107 10.09 13.28 1.42
CA GLU A 107 10.66 12.20 2.23
C GLU A 107 9.55 11.50 3.02
N ASP A 108 9.85 10.34 3.57
CA ASP A 108 8.91 9.57 4.37
C ASP A 108 8.59 10.29 5.68
N CYS A 109 7.34 10.20 6.13
CA CYS A 109 6.88 10.78 7.39
C CYS A 109 6.36 9.68 8.31
N PRO A 110 7.12 9.30 9.36
CA PRO A 110 6.71 8.25 10.30
C PRO A 110 5.60 8.72 11.26
N SER A 111 5.38 10.02 11.44
CA SER A 111 4.33 10.55 12.32
C SER A 111 3.86 11.93 11.88
N ILE A 112 2.68 11.99 11.25
CA ILE A 112 2.04 13.25 10.85
C ILE A 112 1.73 14.13 12.07
N MET A 113 1.34 13.53 13.20
CA MET A 113 1.03 14.28 14.41
C MET A 113 2.27 14.94 15.01
N GLU A 114 3.43 14.28 15.00
CA GLU A 114 4.66 14.87 15.54
C GLU A 114 5.24 15.94 14.61
N GLU A 115 5.22 15.69 13.30
CA GLU A 115 5.81 16.61 12.32
C GLU A 115 4.90 17.84 12.07
N TRP A 116 3.60 17.61 11.89
CA TRP A 116 2.65 18.62 11.40
C TRP A 116 1.49 18.92 12.35
N HIS A 117 1.43 18.26 13.50
CA HIS A 117 0.35 18.44 14.49
C HIS A 117 -1.05 18.17 13.91
N MET A 118 -1.13 17.36 12.85
CA MET A 118 -2.38 16.97 12.20
C MET A 118 -2.83 15.58 12.66
N ARG A 119 -4.14 15.44 12.90
CA ARG A 119 -4.74 14.15 13.29
C ARG A 119 -5.33 13.36 12.11
N GLU A 120 -5.64 14.06 11.02
CA GLU A 120 -6.38 13.52 9.89
C GLU A 120 -5.92 14.18 8.59
N VAL A 121 -5.99 13.43 7.49
CA VAL A 121 -5.71 13.93 6.14
C VAL A 121 -6.99 13.80 5.31
N HIS A 122 -7.47 14.91 4.78
CA HIS A 122 -8.76 14.96 4.08
C HIS A 122 -8.62 15.10 2.56
N ALA A 123 -7.48 15.59 2.07
CA ALA A 123 -7.14 15.58 0.65
C ALA A 123 -5.62 15.49 0.47
N CYS A 124 -5.16 15.04 -0.70
CA CYS A 124 -3.75 15.07 -1.05
C CYS A 124 -3.53 15.20 -2.56
N ARG A 125 -2.36 15.68 -2.94
CA ARG A 125 -1.85 15.62 -4.31
C ARG A 125 -0.54 14.87 -4.31
N VAL A 126 -0.49 13.77 -5.04
CA VAL A 126 0.78 13.11 -5.37
C VAL A 126 1.28 13.76 -6.65
N LEU A 127 2.27 14.64 -6.51
CA LEU A 127 2.86 15.38 -7.62
C LEU A 127 3.85 14.50 -8.39
N GLU A 128 4.63 13.70 -7.65
CA GLU A 128 5.62 12.77 -8.19
C GLU A 128 5.73 11.50 -7.34
N GLY A 129 6.10 10.40 -8.00
CA GLY A 129 6.26 9.08 -7.40
C GLY A 129 4.93 8.36 -7.11
N VAL A 130 5.05 7.29 -6.32
CA VAL A 130 3.94 6.54 -5.74
C VAL A 130 4.14 6.54 -4.22
N TRP A 131 3.08 6.78 -3.48
CA TRP A 131 3.11 6.86 -2.02
C TRP A 131 2.21 5.83 -1.39
N VAL A 132 2.48 5.52 -0.12
CA VAL A 132 1.63 4.67 0.72
C VAL A 132 1.23 5.45 1.95
N PHE A 133 -0.07 5.62 2.15
CA PHE A 133 -0.63 6.11 3.42
C PHE A 133 -0.85 4.96 4.39
N TYR A 134 -0.65 5.25 5.66
CA TYR A 134 -0.87 4.34 6.77
C TYR A 134 -1.79 4.98 7.80
N GLU A 135 -2.75 4.18 8.28
CA GLU A 135 -3.73 4.60 9.31
C GLU A 135 -3.05 5.00 10.63
N HIS A 136 -1.93 4.38 10.97
CA HIS A 136 -1.21 4.63 12.22
C HIS A 136 0.20 5.20 11.98
N PRO A 137 0.82 5.80 13.01
CA PRO A 137 2.23 6.16 12.96
C PRO A 137 3.13 4.95 12.72
N ASN A 138 4.36 5.20 12.29
CA ASN A 138 5.42 4.22 12.06
C ASN A 138 5.04 3.14 11.05
N TYR A 139 4.30 3.52 10.00
CA TYR A 139 3.94 2.68 8.86
C TYR A 139 3.11 1.45 9.22
N ARG A 140 2.14 1.62 10.13
CA ARG A 140 1.28 0.54 10.63
C ARG A 140 -0.20 0.74 10.32
N GLY A 141 -0.98 -0.31 10.52
CA GLY A 141 -2.43 -0.29 10.29
C GLY A 141 -2.75 -0.49 8.81
N ARG A 142 -3.94 -0.03 8.39
CA ARG A 142 -4.37 -0.12 7.00
C ARG A 142 -3.46 0.71 6.09
N GLN A 143 -3.20 0.17 4.91
CA GLN A 143 -2.37 0.79 3.88
C GLN A 143 -3.25 1.29 2.74
N TYR A 144 -2.86 2.38 2.09
CA TYR A 144 -3.52 2.91 0.91
C TYR A 144 -2.47 3.34 -0.11
N VAL A 145 -2.52 2.82 -1.33
CA VAL A 145 -1.56 3.15 -2.38
C VAL A 145 -2.05 4.35 -3.18
N LEU A 146 -1.21 5.38 -3.30
CA LEU A 146 -1.49 6.62 -4.00
C LEU A 146 -0.50 6.80 -5.16
N PRO A 147 -0.86 6.37 -6.38
CA PRO A 147 -0.15 6.80 -7.58
C PRO A 147 -0.22 8.32 -7.77
N LYS A 148 0.59 8.84 -8.70
CA LYS A 148 0.51 10.25 -9.12
C LYS A 148 -0.92 10.64 -9.47
N GLY A 149 -1.41 11.70 -8.84
CA GLY A 149 -2.79 12.12 -9.00
C GLY A 149 -3.26 13.10 -7.92
N GLU A 150 -4.51 13.52 -8.07
CA GLU A 150 -5.20 14.37 -7.10
C GLU A 150 -6.29 13.57 -6.40
N TYR A 151 -6.37 13.71 -5.08
CA TYR A 151 -7.34 13.02 -4.24
C TYR A 151 -8.04 14.05 -3.34
N ARG A 152 -9.29 14.36 -3.66
CA ARG A 152 -10.08 15.43 -3.01
C ARG A 152 -10.70 15.01 -1.69
N LYS A 153 -10.82 13.71 -1.46
CA LYS A 153 -11.49 13.10 -0.29
C LYS A 153 -10.96 11.70 -0.01
N PRO A 154 -11.05 11.19 1.23
CA PRO A 154 -10.43 9.91 1.59
C PRO A 154 -10.89 8.67 0.82
N VAL A 155 -12.15 8.67 0.37
CA VAL A 155 -12.69 7.56 -0.43
C VAL A 155 -11.98 7.41 -1.78
N GLU A 156 -11.33 8.46 -2.30
CA GLU A 156 -10.61 8.39 -3.58
C GLU A 156 -9.28 7.61 -3.47
N TRP A 157 -8.68 7.49 -2.29
CA TRP A 157 -7.59 6.53 -2.02
C TRP A 157 -8.09 5.23 -1.35
N GLY A 158 -9.41 5.02 -1.30
CA GLY A 158 -10.02 3.79 -0.78
C GLY A 158 -10.18 3.72 0.74
N ALA A 159 -9.98 4.82 1.46
CA ALA A 159 -10.20 4.85 2.91
C ALA A 159 -11.68 5.13 3.26
N ALA A 160 -12.15 4.48 4.34
CA ALA A 160 -13.48 4.73 4.91
C ALA A 160 -13.51 5.92 5.89
N SER A 161 -12.34 6.41 6.32
CA SER A 161 -12.16 7.54 7.24
C SER A 161 -10.94 8.37 6.81
N PRO A 162 -10.79 9.61 7.27
CA PRO A 162 -9.63 10.46 6.98
C PRO A 162 -8.40 10.12 7.87
N ALA A 163 -8.42 9.00 8.57
CA ALA A 163 -7.37 8.60 9.50
C ALA A 163 -6.11 8.16 8.73
N VAL A 164 -5.12 9.05 8.70
CA VAL A 164 -3.79 8.83 8.15
C VAL A 164 -2.79 9.46 9.11
N GLN A 165 -1.79 8.70 9.53
CA GLN A 165 -0.82 9.13 10.54
C GLN A 165 0.63 8.86 10.19
N SER A 166 0.91 8.13 9.11
CA SER A 166 2.22 8.11 8.49
C SER A 166 2.11 7.84 7.00
N PHE A 167 3.15 8.17 6.25
CA PHE A 167 3.24 7.85 4.83
C PHE A 167 4.69 7.67 4.39
N ARG A 168 4.89 6.88 3.34
CA ARG A 168 6.21 6.69 2.73
C ARG A 168 6.12 6.64 1.22
N SER A 169 7.18 7.09 0.56
CA SER A 169 7.34 6.94 -0.88
C SER A 169 7.75 5.50 -1.21
N ILE A 170 7.34 5.00 -2.37
CA ILE A 170 7.85 3.73 -2.91
C ILE A 170 8.91 4.07 -3.96
N SER A 171 10.12 3.58 -3.73
CA SER A 171 11.23 3.63 -4.68
C SER A 171 11.76 2.22 -4.94
N GLU A 172 12.09 1.94 -6.19
CA GLU A 172 12.88 0.77 -6.59
C GLU A 172 14.38 1.07 -6.59
#